data_AF-A0A2W7ATZ2-F1
#
_entry.id   AF-A0A2W7ATZ2-F1
#
_cell.length_a   1.000
_cell.length_b   1.000
_cell.length_c   1.000
_cell.angle_alpha   90.00
_cell.angle_beta   90.00
_cell.angle_gamma   90.00
#
_symmetry.space_group_name_H-M   'P 1'
#
loop_
_entity.id
_entity.type
_entity.pdbx_description
1 polymer ?
#
loop_
_entity_poly.entity_id
_entity_poly.type
_entity_poly.pdbx_seq_one_letter_code
_entity_poly.pdbx_strand_id
1 'polypeptide(L)'
;MQVTLCSPKQLLRTILQDTLLCQELFLGKSFSWRSTSHLSSLKSRFQNSKSLLKRTHKTKLTYLSAVPHQICAYADTNVVQVANSLAAHLSICLSDPSSLQVPGGLAPSLLDHLDIQATPSGYLEFKFDDWAIAHWLTCLTYPVASLFVSLTPPAHPVTRPRPSLFSIQHAHARCCSLLRLAVQQQIIGLTLQEPSQWQWTQPNPIDWFTMAQQFRLSRDSERQLISQCFTVLDEFPWQAETLPENIPSSSLHLDRITTLAQDLAQAFSTLHQQCQIWGALQTEGSDHLTAHFALILVTQRLLYGLLQSGLGVIAPDEL
;
A
#
# COMPACT_ATOMS: atom_id res chain seq x y z
N MET A 1 4.72 -19.01 6.12
CA MET A 1 3.81 -18.60 5.03
C MET A 1 4.48 -17.46 4.29
N GLN A 2 4.74 -17.61 2.98
CA GLN A 2 5.17 -16.49 2.15
C GLN A 2 3.91 -15.68 1.82
N VAL A 3 3.85 -14.42 2.27
CA VAL A 3 2.73 -13.51 1.97
C VAL A 3 3.09 -12.77 0.69
N THR A 4 2.28 -12.92 -0.35
CA THR A 4 2.40 -12.11 -1.56
C THR A 4 1.88 -10.71 -1.25
N LEU A 5 2.74 -9.71 -1.40
CA LEU A 5 2.37 -8.33 -1.12
C LEU A 5 1.52 -7.75 -2.25
N CYS A 6 0.23 -7.61 -2.00
CA CYS A 6 -0.67 -6.89 -2.90
C CYS A 6 -1.01 -5.52 -2.27
N SER A 7 -0.61 -4.44 -2.93
CA SER A 7 -0.93 -3.09 -2.49
C SER A 7 -2.42 -2.79 -2.68
N PRO A 8 -3.02 -1.86 -1.90
CA PRO A 8 -4.42 -1.51 -2.09
C PRO A 8 -4.72 -1.01 -3.52
N LYS A 9 -3.79 -0.25 -4.12
CA LYS A 9 -3.92 0.17 -5.51
C LYS A 9 -3.89 -1.01 -6.50
N GLN A 10 -3.07 -2.02 -6.26
CA GLN A 10 -3.01 -3.23 -7.11
C GLN A 10 -4.28 -4.07 -6.97
N LEU A 11 -4.82 -4.22 -5.75
CA LEU A 11 -6.10 -4.87 -5.51
C LEU A 11 -7.23 -4.17 -6.28
N LEU A 12 -7.39 -2.87 -6.09
CA LEU A 12 -8.41 -2.08 -6.78
C LEU A 12 -8.24 -2.10 -8.30
N ARG A 13 -7.00 -2.08 -8.78
CA ARG A 13 -6.71 -2.21 -10.21
C ARG A 13 -7.20 -3.55 -10.74
N THR A 14 -6.97 -4.64 -10.01
CA THR A 14 -7.43 -5.98 -10.42
C THR A 14 -8.96 -6.04 -10.45
N ILE A 15 -9.63 -5.55 -9.40
CA ILE A 15 -11.10 -5.51 -9.33
C ILE A 15 -11.67 -4.71 -10.51
N LEU A 16 -11.10 -3.54 -10.80
CA LEU A 16 -11.52 -2.71 -11.93
C LEU A 16 -11.24 -3.40 -13.27
N GLN A 17 -10.08 -4.01 -13.44
CA GLN A 17 -9.74 -4.70 -14.69
C GLN A 17 -10.65 -5.89 -14.92
N ASP A 18 -10.92 -6.71 -13.91
CA ASP A 18 -11.83 -7.85 -14.01
C ASP A 18 -13.26 -7.38 -14.39
N THR A 19 -13.76 -6.36 -13.70
CA THR A 19 -15.08 -5.77 -14.00
C THR A 19 -15.16 -5.19 -15.42
N LEU A 20 -14.10 -4.52 -15.88
CA LEU A 20 -14.10 -3.83 -17.18
C LEU A 20 -13.76 -4.74 -18.36
N LEU A 21 -13.00 -5.82 -18.14
CA LEU A 21 -12.51 -6.71 -19.20
C LEU A 21 -13.30 -8.01 -19.27
N CYS A 22 -13.63 -8.61 -18.13
CA CYS A 22 -14.28 -9.93 -18.08
C CYS A 22 -15.81 -9.84 -18.16
N GLN A 23 -16.40 -8.71 -17.74
CA GLN A 23 -17.86 -8.56 -17.70
C GLN A 23 -18.38 -7.75 -18.89
N GLU A 24 -18.08 -8.21 -20.10
CA GLU A 24 -18.52 -7.58 -21.35
C GLU A 24 -20.05 -7.40 -21.42
N LEU A 25 -20.79 -8.36 -20.87
CA LEU A 25 -22.24 -8.33 -20.80
C LEU A 25 -22.75 -7.16 -19.95
N PHE A 26 -22.04 -6.78 -18.88
CA PHE A 26 -22.42 -5.62 -18.08
C PHE A 26 -22.20 -4.34 -18.88
N LEU A 27 -21.00 -4.12 -19.42
CA LEU A 27 -20.70 -2.93 -20.21
C LEU A 27 -21.63 -2.79 -21.43
N GLY A 28 -21.89 -3.89 -22.14
CA GLY A 28 -22.75 -3.91 -23.32
C GLY A 28 -24.24 -3.68 -23.01
N LYS A 29 -24.73 -4.14 -21.86
CA LYS A 29 -26.14 -3.96 -21.44
C LYS A 29 -26.41 -2.66 -20.71
N SER A 30 -25.45 -2.17 -19.92
CA SER A 30 -25.63 -1.03 -19.03
C SER A 30 -25.46 0.32 -19.73
N PHE A 31 -24.81 0.37 -20.90
CA PHE A 31 -24.50 1.63 -21.58
C PHE A 31 -24.86 1.59 -23.07
N SER A 32 -25.44 2.69 -23.58
CA SER A 32 -25.68 2.91 -24.99
C SER A 32 -24.39 3.39 -25.67
N TRP A 33 -23.69 2.47 -26.31
CA TRP A 33 -22.44 2.78 -27.02
C TRP A 33 -22.72 3.48 -28.35
N ARG A 34 -21.92 4.51 -28.65
CA ARG A 34 -22.01 5.24 -29.94
C ARG A 34 -21.57 4.40 -31.15
N SER A 35 -20.73 3.38 -30.91
CA SER A 35 -20.25 2.43 -31.92
C SER A 35 -19.81 1.13 -31.25
N THR A 36 -19.97 0.00 -31.95
CA THR A 36 -19.47 -1.31 -31.53
C THR A 36 -17.95 -1.37 -31.44
N SER A 37 -17.22 -0.54 -32.20
CA SER A 37 -15.75 -0.41 -32.13
C SER A 37 -15.24 0.35 -30.91
N HIS A 38 -16.11 1.03 -30.17
CA HIS A 38 -15.70 1.79 -29.00
C HIS A 38 -15.43 0.90 -27.78
N LEU A 39 -16.16 -0.21 -27.64
CA LEU A 39 -15.95 -1.14 -26.53
C LEU A 39 -14.58 -1.82 -26.61
N SER A 40 -14.14 -2.22 -27.80
CA SER A 40 -12.81 -2.79 -28.02
C SER A 40 -11.69 -1.76 -27.77
N SER A 41 -11.89 -0.52 -28.23
CA SER A 41 -10.96 0.60 -28.00
C SER A 41 -10.81 0.92 -26.50
N LEU A 42 -11.91 0.91 -25.77
CA LEU A 42 -11.95 1.12 -24.32
C LEU A 42 -11.20 0.02 -23.56
N LYS A 43 -11.40 -1.25 -23.92
CA LYS A 43 -10.67 -2.39 -23.32
C LYS A 43 -9.17 -2.29 -23.54
N SER A 44 -8.75 -2.00 -24.77
CA SER A 44 -7.32 -1.79 -25.07
C SER A 44 -6.74 -0.65 -24.23
N ARG A 45 -7.49 0.43 -24.02
CA ARG A 45 -7.08 1.54 -23.16
C ARG A 45 -6.95 1.12 -21.69
N PHE A 46 -7.88 0.32 -21.16
CA PHE A 46 -7.82 -0.14 -19.77
C PHE A 46 -6.71 -1.17 -19.52
N GLN A 47 -6.42 -2.04 -20.48
CA GLN A 47 -5.29 -2.96 -20.41
C GLN A 47 -3.96 -2.19 -20.32
N ASN A 48 -3.83 -1.10 -21.09
CA ASN A 48 -2.60 -0.31 -21.17
C ASN A 48 -2.51 0.85 -20.16
N SER A 49 -3.60 1.17 -19.46
CA SER A 49 -3.63 2.30 -18.53
C SER A 49 -2.89 1.99 -17.22
N LYS A 50 -1.78 2.70 -17.00
CA LYS A 50 -1.04 2.66 -15.73
C LYS A 50 -1.68 3.51 -14.63
N SER A 51 -2.60 4.42 -14.97
CA SER A 51 -3.15 5.44 -14.07
C SER A 51 -4.67 5.42 -14.00
N LEU A 52 -5.26 4.27 -13.67
CA LEU A 52 -6.70 4.17 -13.42
C LEU A 52 -7.09 4.75 -12.06
N LEU A 53 -6.16 4.76 -11.12
CA LEU A 53 -6.40 5.09 -9.72
C LEU A 53 -5.41 6.16 -9.25
N LYS A 54 -5.94 7.15 -8.54
CA LYS A 54 -5.17 8.19 -7.85
C LYS A 54 -5.58 8.22 -6.38
N ARG A 55 -4.60 8.18 -5.48
CA ARG A 55 -4.86 8.36 -4.06
C ARG A 55 -5.09 9.85 -3.75
N THR A 56 -6.10 10.16 -2.94
CA THR A 56 -6.55 11.55 -2.73
C THR A 56 -6.32 12.09 -1.33
N HIS A 57 -6.38 11.24 -0.31
CA HIS A 57 -6.23 11.65 1.08
C HIS A 57 -4.89 11.25 1.67
N LYS A 58 -4.34 12.12 2.53
CA LYS A 58 -3.07 11.93 3.25
C LYS A 58 -3.20 11.15 4.56
N THR A 59 -4.41 10.89 5.02
CA THR A 59 -4.68 10.23 6.33
C THR A 59 -5.71 9.11 6.25
N LYS A 60 -6.45 9.05 5.14
CA LYS A 60 -7.42 8.00 4.82
C LYS A 60 -6.97 7.27 3.58
N LEU A 61 -7.22 5.97 3.55
CA LEU A 61 -6.85 5.12 2.43
C LEU A 61 -7.96 5.17 1.36
N THR A 62 -7.97 6.28 0.62
CA THR A 62 -8.99 6.62 -0.37
C THR A 62 -8.41 6.80 -1.76
N TYR A 63 -9.06 6.18 -2.75
CA TYR A 63 -8.66 6.22 -4.16
C TYR A 63 -9.80 6.73 -5.03
N LEU A 64 -9.46 7.59 -5.99
CA LEU A 64 -10.36 8.00 -7.05
C LEU A 64 -10.00 7.31 -8.36
N SER A 65 -11.02 6.88 -9.09
CA SER A 65 -10.91 6.36 -10.44
C SER A 65 -11.68 7.24 -11.42
N ALA A 66 -10.98 7.60 -12.51
CA ALA A 66 -11.53 8.35 -13.64
C ALA A 66 -12.16 7.44 -14.72
N VAL A 67 -12.31 6.14 -14.44
CA VAL A 67 -12.93 5.16 -15.35
C VAL A 67 -14.30 5.61 -15.87
N PRO A 68 -15.22 6.18 -15.05
CA PRO A 68 -16.52 6.62 -15.57
C PRO A 68 -16.40 7.71 -16.63
N HIS A 69 -15.47 8.66 -16.47
CA HIS A 69 -15.19 9.68 -17.49
C HIS A 69 -14.67 9.05 -18.79
N GLN A 70 -13.85 8.01 -18.69
CA GLN A 70 -13.36 7.29 -19.86
C GLN A 70 -14.47 6.56 -20.59
N ILE A 71 -15.42 5.93 -19.87
CA ILE A 71 -16.59 5.29 -20.46
C ILE A 71 -17.54 6.33 -21.08
N CYS A 72 -17.82 7.42 -20.38
CA CYS A 72 -18.66 8.52 -20.85
C CYS A 72 -18.14 9.18 -22.13
N ALA A 73 -16.83 9.15 -22.38
CA ALA A 73 -16.27 9.61 -23.65
C ALA A 73 -16.75 8.80 -24.87
N TYR A 74 -17.20 7.55 -24.66
CA TYR A 74 -17.61 6.61 -25.70
C TYR A 74 -19.09 6.20 -25.65
N ALA A 75 -19.73 6.36 -24.49
CA ALA A 75 -21.14 6.09 -24.24
C ALA A 75 -21.97 7.38 -24.30
N ASP A 76 -23.21 7.28 -24.75
CA ASP A 76 -24.13 8.44 -24.77
C ASP A 76 -24.89 8.54 -23.44
N THR A 77 -24.15 8.76 -22.36
CA THR A 77 -24.68 8.74 -21.00
C THR A 77 -23.96 9.76 -20.12
N ASN A 78 -24.65 10.33 -19.15
CA ASN A 78 -24.05 11.27 -18.20
C ASN A 78 -23.00 10.55 -17.32
N VAL A 79 -21.85 11.18 -17.10
CA VAL A 79 -20.75 10.60 -16.31
C VAL A 79 -21.14 10.19 -14.89
N VAL A 80 -22.04 10.93 -14.25
CA VAL A 80 -22.55 10.62 -12.90
C VAL A 80 -23.40 9.35 -12.93
N GLN A 81 -24.21 9.17 -13.97
CA GLN A 81 -24.97 7.93 -14.17
C GLN A 81 -24.04 6.75 -14.39
N VAL A 82 -23.00 6.91 -15.21
CA VAL A 82 -21.96 5.88 -15.41
C VAL A 82 -21.28 5.53 -14.09
N ALA A 83 -20.89 6.52 -13.29
CA ALA A 83 -20.26 6.30 -11.99
C ALA A 83 -21.21 5.56 -11.03
N ASN A 84 -22.47 5.95 -10.94
CA ASN A 84 -23.48 5.28 -10.10
C ASN A 84 -23.70 3.83 -10.53
N SER A 85 -23.87 3.57 -11.83
CA SER A 85 -24.05 2.22 -12.35
C SER A 85 -22.85 1.33 -12.08
N LEU A 86 -21.63 1.87 -12.21
CA LEU A 86 -20.40 1.13 -11.89
C LEU A 86 -20.27 0.87 -10.38
N ALA A 87 -20.53 1.86 -9.53
CA ALA A 87 -20.46 1.70 -8.09
C ALA A 87 -21.43 0.62 -7.61
N ALA A 88 -22.70 0.70 -8.03
CA ALA A 88 -23.71 -0.29 -7.67
C ALA A 88 -23.34 -1.70 -8.15
N HIS A 89 -22.82 -1.82 -9.37
CA HIS A 89 -22.41 -3.10 -9.92
C HIS A 89 -21.21 -3.69 -9.18
N LEU A 90 -20.20 -2.88 -8.88
CA LEU A 90 -19.04 -3.30 -8.08
C LEU A 90 -19.47 -3.76 -6.68
N SER A 91 -20.37 -3.04 -6.01
CA SER A 91 -20.90 -3.44 -4.70
C SER A 91 -21.59 -4.81 -4.74
N ILE A 92 -22.31 -5.11 -5.84
CA ILE A 92 -22.92 -6.44 -6.04
C ILE A 92 -21.85 -7.51 -6.21
N CYS A 93 -20.83 -7.26 -7.05
CA CYS A 93 -19.74 -8.20 -7.27
C CYS A 93 -18.92 -8.47 -5.99
N LEU A 94 -18.71 -7.46 -5.15
CA LEU A 94 -18.02 -7.64 -3.87
C LEU A 94 -18.81 -8.48 -2.88
N SER A 95 -20.14 -8.48 -2.97
CA SER A 95 -21.01 -9.30 -2.13
C SER A 95 -21.03 -10.78 -2.52
N ASP A 96 -20.56 -11.12 -3.74
CA ASP A 96 -20.38 -12.48 -4.23
C ASP A 96 -18.92 -12.74 -4.63
N PRO A 97 -18.04 -13.09 -3.67
CA PRO A 97 -16.61 -13.26 -3.91
C PRO A 97 -16.28 -14.40 -4.88
N SER A 98 -17.25 -15.26 -5.22
CA SER A 98 -17.13 -16.28 -6.28
C SER A 98 -16.86 -15.68 -7.66
N SER A 99 -17.22 -14.40 -7.84
CA SER A 99 -17.16 -13.71 -9.13
C SER A 99 -15.86 -12.97 -9.41
N LEU A 100 -15.00 -12.77 -8.39
CA LEU A 100 -13.78 -11.95 -8.49
C LEU A 100 -12.51 -12.79 -8.33
N GLN A 101 -11.56 -12.65 -9.25
CA GLN A 101 -10.22 -13.17 -9.07
C GLN A 101 -9.41 -12.25 -8.16
N VAL A 102 -9.43 -12.51 -6.85
CA VAL A 102 -8.61 -11.74 -5.89
C VAL A 102 -7.14 -12.19 -5.98
N PRO A 103 -6.18 -11.27 -6.22
CA PRO A 103 -4.76 -11.62 -6.27
C PRO A 103 -4.23 -12.12 -4.92
N GLY A 104 -3.47 -13.22 -4.96
CA GLY A 104 -2.35 -13.47 -4.06
C GLY A 104 -2.63 -13.46 -2.55
N GLY A 105 -3.40 -14.42 -2.05
CA GLY A 105 -3.43 -14.76 -0.61
C GLY A 105 -4.02 -13.70 0.33
N LEU A 106 -4.58 -12.60 -0.19
CA LEU A 106 -5.36 -11.66 0.61
C LEU A 106 -6.66 -12.32 1.06
N ALA A 107 -7.06 -12.06 2.32
CA ALA A 107 -8.30 -12.58 2.86
C ALA A 107 -9.49 -11.96 2.09
N PRO A 108 -10.48 -12.76 1.64
CA PRO A 108 -11.70 -12.26 1.01
C PRO A 108 -12.43 -11.22 1.89
N SER A 109 -12.31 -11.35 3.21
CA SER A 109 -12.87 -10.39 4.19
C SER A 109 -12.35 -8.97 4.04
N LEU A 110 -11.20 -8.74 3.39
CA LEU A 110 -10.72 -7.39 3.10
C LEU A 110 -11.69 -6.60 2.20
N LEU A 111 -12.46 -7.30 1.37
CA LEU A 111 -13.46 -6.69 0.49
C LEU A 111 -14.69 -6.18 1.25
N ASP A 112 -15.02 -6.78 2.40
CA ASP A 112 -16.11 -6.32 3.28
C ASP A 112 -15.81 -4.93 3.88
N HIS A 113 -14.54 -4.56 3.89
CA HIS A 113 -14.01 -3.31 4.43
C HIS A 113 -13.70 -2.27 3.34
N LEU A 114 -14.23 -2.47 2.13
CA LEU A 114 -14.13 -1.57 0.99
C LEU A 114 -15.49 -0.91 0.72
N ASP A 115 -15.56 0.40 0.93
CA ASP A 115 -16.69 1.23 0.54
C ASP A 115 -16.47 1.82 -0.86
N ILE A 116 -17.49 1.72 -1.73
CA ILE A 116 -17.45 2.21 -3.12
C ILE A 116 -18.59 3.17 -3.33
N GLN A 117 -18.25 4.40 -3.75
CA GLN A 117 -19.24 5.44 -3.97
C GLN A 117 -18.97 6.21 -5.25
N ALA A 118 -20.02 6.70 -5.88
CA ALA A 118 -19.92 7.65 -6.98
C ALA A 118 -19.87 9.07 -6.40
N THR A 119 -18.89 9.86 -6.82
CA THR A 119 -18.78 11.27 -6.44
C THR A 119 -19.73 12.14 -7.29
N PRO A 120 -20.16 13.32 -6.80
CA PRO A 120 -20.97 14.26 -7.58
C PRO A 120 -20.31 14.72 -8.89
N SER A 121 -18.98 14.67 -8.95
CA SER A 121 -18.18 15.04 -10.13
C SER A 121 -18.04 13.91 -11.15
N GLY A 122 -18.57 12.71 -10.90
CA GLY A 122 -18.52 11.58 -11.82
C GLY A 122 -17.29 10.67 -11.68
N TYR A 123 -16.54 10.76 -10.59
CA TYR A 123 -15.50 9.77 -10.25
C TYR A 123 -16.06 8.62 -9.42
N LEU A 124 -15.40 7.46 -9.49
CA LEU A 124 -15.56 6.41 -8.49
C LEU A 124 -14.58 6.64 -7.34
N GLU A 125 -15.09 6.65 -6.13
CA GLU A 125 -14.32 6.69 -4.89
C GLU A 125 -14.33 5.33 -4.22
N PHE A 126 -13.12 4.87 -3.85
CA PHE A 126 -12.88 3.64 -3.10
C PHE A 126 -12.28 4.03 -1.76
N LYS A 127 -12.87 3.57 -0.66
CA LYS A 127 -12.41 3.89 0.68
C LYS A 127 -12.27 2.63 1.51
N PHE A 128 -11.06 2.39 1.99
CA PHE A 128 -10.79 1.34 2.96
C PHE A 128 -10.93 1.89 4.38
N ASP A 129 -11.54 1.10 5.25
CA ASP A 129 -11.62 1.42 6.68
C ASP A 129 -10.33 1.03 7.43
N ASP A 130 -10.34 1.24 8.75
CA ASP A 130 -9.18 0.96 9.58
C ASP A 130 -8.91 -0.54 9.75
N TRP A 131 -9.90 -1.42 9.55
CA TRP A 131 -9.71 -2.86 9.59
C TRP A 131 -8.87 -3.33 8.41
N ALA A 132 -9.19 -2.85 7.21
CA ALA A 132 -8.39 -3.13 6.03
C ALA A 132 -6.95 -2.63 6.19
N ILE A 133 -6.77 -1.43 6.75
CA ILE A 133 -5.45 -0.89 7.09
C ILE A 133 -4.70 -1.81 8.06
N ALA A 134 -5.34 -2.23 9.16
CA ALA A 134 -4.74 -3.13 10.15
C ALA A 134 -4.33 -4.48 9.54
N HIS A 135 -5.15 -5.02 8.64
CA HIS A 135 -4.86 -6.26 7.92
C HIS A 135 -3.58 -6.12 7.08
N TRP A 136 -3.48 -5.07 6.24
CA TRP A 136 -2.26 -4.82 5.47
C TRP A 136 -1.02 -4.59 6.33
N LEU A 137 -1.15 -3.81 7.41
CA LEU A 137 -0.04 -3.59 8.35
C LEU A 137 0.42 -4.91 8.98
N THR A 138 -0.52 -5.79 9.34
CA THR A 138 -0.22 -7.14 9.85
C THR A 138 0.52 -7.96 8.81
N CYS A 139 0.07 -8.01 7.56
CA CYS A 139 0.78 -8.70 6.49
C CYS A 139 2.23 -8.19 6.35
N LEU A 140 2.42 -6.88 6.53
CA LEU A 140 3.71 -6.20 6.45
C LEU A 140 4.58 -6.37 7.70
N THR A 141 4.16 -7.10 8.74
CA THR A 141 5.05 -7.50 9.84
C THR A 141 5.71 -8.87 9.61
N TYR A 142 5.25 -9.63 8.62
CA TYR A 142 5.84 -10.91 8.20
C TYR A 142 6.80 -10.73 7.02
N PRO A 143 7.94 -11.44 6.95
CA PRO A 143 8.87 -11.32 5.83
C PRO A 143 8.17 -11.52 4.49
N VAL A 144 8.22 -10.51 3.64
CA VAL A 144 7.64 -10.54 2.30
C VAL A 144 8.77 -10.77 1.31
N ALA A 145 8.81 -11.94 0.67
CA ALA A 145 9.89 -12.32 -0.25
C ALA A 145 10.16 -11.27 -1.34
N SER A 146 9.13 -10.57 -1.84
CA SER A 146 9.26 -9.52 -2.87
C SER A 146 9.89 -8.21 -2.39
N LEU A 147 9.99 -7.96 -1.07
CA LEU A 147 10.71 -6.81 -0.50
C LEU A 147 12.24 -7.07 -0.43
N PHE A 148 12.65 -8.34 -0.43
CA PHE A 148 14.00 -8.78 -0.05
C PHE A 148 14.78 -9.48 -1.17
N VAL A 149 14.32 -9.43 -2.42
CA VAL A 149 15.15 -9.88 -3.53
C VAL A 149 16.29 -8.88 -3.67
N SER A 150 17.46 -9.25 -3.15
CA SER A 150 18.70 -8.52 -3.37
C SER A 150 18.91 -8.38 -4.87
N LEU A 151 18.68 -7.18 -5.39
CA LEU A 151 19.20 -6.84 -6.69
C LEU A 151 20.72 -6.99 -6.61
N THR A 152 21.29 -7.63 -7.63
CA THR A 152 22.71 -7.49 -7.91
C THR A 152 23.04 -5.99 -7.81
N PRO A 153 24.05 -5.61 -7.02
CA PRO A 153 24.35 -4.20 -6.80
C PRO A 153 24.48 -3.51 -8.15
N PRO A 154 23.86 -2.33 -8.35
CA PRO A 154 23.96 -1.64 -9.62
C PRO A 154 25.44 -1.50 -9.96
N ALA A 155 25.81 -1.84 -11.21
CA ALA A 155 27.20 -1.80 -11.70
C ALA A 155 27.87 -0.42 -11.55
N HIS A 156 27.08 0.60 -11.20
CA HIS A 156 27.54 1.92 -10.82
C HIS A 156 26.98 2.29 -9.43
N PRO A 157 27.81 2.29 -8.37
CA PRO A 157 27.42 2.88 -7.11
C PRO A 157 27.05 4.35 -7.34
N VAL A 158 26.05 4.83 -6.60
CA VAL A 158 25.63 6.24 -6.61
C VAL A 158 26.84 7.11 -6.24
N THR A 159 27.52 7.64 -7.24
CA THR A 159 28.77 8.40 -7.12
C THR A 159 28.53 9.86 -6.71
N ARG A 160 27.28 10.26 -6.53
CA ARG A 160 26.92 11.60 -6.05
C ARG A 160 26.50 11.54 -4.58
N PRO A 161 27.19 12.23 -3.66
CA PRO A 161 26.70 12.39 -2.31
C PRO A 161 25.36 13.10 -2.36
N ARG A 162 24.29 12.39 -1.97
CA ARG A 162 22.95 12.95 -1.86
C ARG A 162 22.74 13.32 -0.40
N PRO A 163 22.49 14.59 -0.08
CA PRO A 163 22.34 15.03 1.31
C PRO A 163 21.20 14.30 2.05
N SER A 164 20.19 13.81 1.32
CA SER A 164 19.08 13.04 1.89
C SER A 164 19.42 11.58 2.22
N LEU A 165 20.49 11.01 1.68
CA LEU A 165 20.81 9.59 1.88
C LEU A 165 21.10 9.28 3.36
N PHE A 166 21.90 10.13 4.01
CA PHE A 166 22.21 9.97 5.43
C PHE A 166 20.94 10.00 6.28
N SER A 167 20.01 10.93 6.01
CA SER A 167 18.74 11.02 6.74
C SER A 167 17.88 9.76 6.58
N ILE A 168 17.85 9.17 5.39
CA ILE A 168 17.10 7.94 5.11
C ILE A 168 17.75 6.76 5.85
N GLN A 169 19.06 6.60 5.76
CA GLN A 169 19.80 5.55 6.45
C GLN A 169 19.68 5.68 7.97
N HIS A 170 19.79 6.90 8.50
CA HIS A 170 19.62 7.19 9.92
C HIS A 170 18.21 6.84 10.40
N ALA A 171 17.17 7.16 9.63
CA ALA A 171 15.80 6.75 9.94
C ALA A 171 15.67 5.22 10.02
N HIS A 172 16.24 4.48 9.05
CA HIS A 172 16.28 3.02 9.08
C HIS A 172 16.99 2.48 10.34
N ALA A 173 18.23 2.92 10.59
CA ALA A 173 19.02 2.50 11.75
C ALA A 173 18.30 2.83 13.07
N ARG A 174 17.59 3.97 13.13
CA ARG A 174 16.81 4.35 14.30
C ARG A 174 15.62 3.42 14.51
N CYS A 175 14.90 3.02 13.46
CA CYS A 175 13.88 1.99 13.58
C CYS A 175 14.46 0.69 14.14
N CYS A 176 15.62 0.26 13.62
CA CYS A 176 16.30 -0.95 14.11
C CYS A 176 16.63 -0.86 15.61
N SER A 177 17.21 0.26 16.05
CA SER A 177 17.54 0.49 17.46
C SER A 177 16.30 0.50 18.36
N LEU A 178 15.19 1.11 17.93
CA LEU A 178 13.94 1.14 18.70
C LEU A 178 13.31 -0.25 18.83
N LEU A 179 13.33 -1.04 17.76
CA LEU A 179 12.81 -2.41 17.76
C LEU A 179 13.65 -3.33 18.64
N ARG A 180 15.00 -3.24 18.58
CA ARG A 180 15.89 -3.97 19.49
C ARG A 180 15.60 -3.62 20.95
N LEU A 181 15.43 -2.34 21.25
CA LEU A 181 15.10 -1.89 22.60
C LEU A 181 13.73 -2.44 23.07
N ALA A 182 12.72 -2.46 22.20
CA ALA A 182 11.41 -3.04 22.52
C ALA A 182 11.47 -4.55 22.81
N VAL A 183 12.30 -5.29 22.06
CA VAL A 183 12.56 -6.71 22.31
C VAL A 183 13.30 -6.91 23.64
N GLN A 184 14.33 -6.11 23.91
CA GLN A 184 15.06 -6.17 25.19
C GLN A 184 14.15 -5.91 26.39
N GLN A 185 13.20 -4.98 26.25
CA GLN A 185 12.21 -4.65 27.27
C GLN A 185 10.99 -5.60 27.27
N GLN A 186 11.01 -6.67 26.47
CA GLN A 186 9.93 -7.67 26.39
C GLN A 186 8.56 -7.09 26.01
N ILE A 187 8.52 -5.95 25.31
CA ILE A 187 7.28 -5.35 24.80
C ILE A 187 6.78 -6.13 23.58
N ILE A 188 7.71 -6.57 22.74
CA ILE A 188 7.45 -7.32 21.51
C ILE A 188 8.41 -8.50 21.37
N GLY A 189 8.03 -9.50 20.59
CA GLY A 189 8.88 -10.58 20.13
C GLY A 189 9.18 -10.46 18.65
N LEU A 190 10.47 -10.57 18.28
CA LEU A 190 10.94 -10.66 16.89
C LEU A 190 11.85 -11.89 16.71
N THR A 191 11.97 -12.40 15.49
CA THR A 191 13.02 -13.39 15.14
C THR A 191 14.40 -12.74 15.26
N LEU A 192 15.39 -13.43 15.84
CA LEU A 192 16.64 -12.81 16.29
C LEU A 192 17.82 -12.88 15.30
N GLN A 193 17.60 -13.26 14.04
CA GLN A 193 18.72 -13.41 13.08
C GLN A 193 19.28 -12.05 12.62
N GLU A 194 18.52 -11.29 11.82
CA GLU A 194 18.97 -10.02 11.25
C GLU A 194 17.78 -9.06 11.06
N PRO A 195 17.98 -7.72 11.08
CA PRO A 195 16.89 -6.75 10.87
C PRO A 195 16.16 -6.88 9.53
N SER A 196 16.86 -7.34 8.50
CA SER A 196 16.28 -7.69 7.19
C SER A 196 15.27 -8.84 7.27
N GLN A 197 15.40 -9.73 8.26
CA GLN A 197 14.62 -10.96 8.39
C GLN A 197 13.71 -10.97 9.61
N TRP A 198 13.64 -9.85 10.34
CA TRP A 198 12.78 -9.74 11.51
C TRP A 198 11.33 -10.05 11.15
N GLN A 199 10.79 -11.04 11.83
CA GLN A 199 9.39 -11.42 11.78
C GLN A 199 8.78 -11.16 13.15
N TRP A 200 7.58 -10.57 13.15
CA TRP A 200 6.80 -10.42 14.36
C TRP A 200 6.36 -11.77 14.93
N THR A 201 6.65 -12.03 16.20
CA THR A 201 6.30 -13.29 16.87
C THR A 201 5.33 -13.08 18.04
N GLN A 202 5.46 -11.99 18.79
CA GLN A 202 4.61 -11.68 19.94
C GLN A 202 4.40 -10.17 20.11
N PRO A 203 3.23 -9.75 20.61
CA PRO A 203 1.99 -10.53 20.74
C PRO A 203 1.41 -10.93 19.38
N ASN A 204 0.78 -12.11 19.31
CA ASN A 204 0.13 -12.60 18.09
C ASN A 204 -1.29 -13.10 18.44
N PRO A 205 -2.37 -12.45 17.97
CA PRO A 205 -2.40 -11.34 17.00
C PRO A 205 -1.92 -9.99 17.57
N ILE A 206 -1.62 -9.04 16.69
CA ILE A 206 -1.35 -7.64 17.07
C ILE A 206 -2.70 -6.96 17.32
N ASP A 207 -2.88 -6.39 18.50
CA ASP A 207 -4.10 -5.69 18.89
C ASP A 207 -4.17 -4.28 18.29
N TRP A 208 -4.55 -4.17 17.03
CA TRP A 208 -4.71 -2.88 16.35
C TRP A 208 -5.90 -2.04 16.83
N PHE A 209 -6.86 -2.66 17.52
CA PHE A 209 -8.10 -2.05 17.97
C PHE A 209 -8.20 -2.05 19.49
N THR A 210 -8.80 -0.99 20.04
CA THR A 210 -9.21 -0.95 21.43
C THR A 210 -10.44 -1.82 21.66
N MET A 211 -10.79 -2.08 22.92
CA MET A 211 -12.04 -2.74 23.29
C MET A 211 -13.29 -2.01 22.77
N ALA A 212 -13.17 -0.69 22.51
CA ALA A 212 -14.22 0.13 21.91
C ALA A 212 -14.25 0.07 20.37
N GLN A 213 -13.53 -0.86 19.74
CA GLN A 213 -13.40 -1.00 18.28
C GLN A 213 -12.83 0.26 17.59
N GLN A 214 -12.03 1.04 18.32
CA GLN A 214 -11.33 2.19 17.75
C GLN A 214 -9.91 1.78 17.37
N PHE A 215 -9.47 2.21 16.19
CA PHE A 215 -8.11 1.97 15.73
C PHE A 215 -7.12 2.69 16.63
N ARG A 216 -6.15 1.96 17.17
CA ARG A 216 -5.21 2.47 18.18
C ARG A 216 -4.25 3.51 17.62
N LEU A 217 -3.94 3.43 16.33
CA LEU A 217 -3.01 4.35 15.65
C LEU A 217 -3.77 5.52 15.03
N SER A 218 -4.38 6.35 15.88
CA SER A 218 -5.26 7.44 15.49
C SER A 218 -4.60 8.82 15.51
N ARG A 219 -3.39 8.95 16.06
CA ARG A 219 -2.70 10.24 16.12
C ARG A 219 -2.29 10.71 14.73
N ASP A 220 -2.24 12.02 14.51
CA ASP A 220 -1.96 12.58 13.17
C ASP A 220 -0.63 12.11 12.58
N SER A 221 0.44 12.01 13.38
CA SER A 221 1.73 11.49 12.91
C SER A 221 1.71 10.00 12.58
N GLU A 222 0.92 9.21 13.32
CA GLU A 222 0.71 7.79 13.02
C GLU A 222 -0.04 7.63 11.70
N ARG A 223 -1.15 8.38 11.54
CA ARG A 223 -1.93 8.39 10.29
C ARG A 223 -1.11 8.87 9.10
N GLN A 224 -0.25 9.86 9.30
CA GLN A 224 0.67 10.34 8.27
C GLN A 224 1.69 9.26 7.90
N LEU A 225 2.30 8.60 8.88
CA LEU A 225 3.27 7.52 8.62
C LEU A 225 2.60 6.34 7.91
N ILE A 226 1.42 5.90 8.36
CA ILE A 226 0.62 4.86 7.71
C ILE A 226 0.35 5.24 6.25
N SER A 227 -0.10 6.47 6.00
CA SER A 227 -0.35 6.92 4.62
C SER A 227 0.92 6.87 3.77
N GLN A 228 2.08 7.24 4.33
CA GLN A 228 3.34 7.16 3.60
C GLN A 228 3.81 5.73 3.34
N CYS A 229 3.60 4.80 4.29
CA CYS A 229 3.81 3.38 4.06
C CYS A 229 2.99 2.90 2.84
N PHE A 230 1.70 3.24 2.77
CA PHE A 230 0.87 2.90 1.61
C PHE A 230 1.30 3.64 0.32
N THR A 231 1.87 4.84 0.40
CA THR A 231 2.39 5.54 -0.80
C THR A 231 3.50 4.72 -1.42
N VAL A 232 4.42 4.26 -0.56
CA VAL A 232 5.55 3.44 -0.97
C VAL A 232 5.05 2.11 -1.54
N LEU A 233 4.04 1.48 -0.95
CA LEU A 233 3.45 0.24 -1.47
C LEU A 233 2.78 0.40 -2.84
N ASP A 234 2.09 1.52 -3.06
CA ASP A 234 1.35 1.79 -4.29
C ASP A 234 2.23 2.25 -5.45
N GLU A 235 3.37 2.88 -5.14
CA GLU A 235 4.24 3.51 -6.13
C GLU A 235 5.52 2.74 -6.40
N PHE A 236 6.10 2.08 -5.40
CA PHE A 236 7.33 1.33 -5.61
C PHE A 236 7.02 0.01 -6.32
N PRO A 237 7.74 -0.33 -7.40
CA PRO A 237 7.51 -1.54 -8.17
C PRO A 237 8.17 -2.70 -7.44
N TRP A 238 7.55 -3.14 -6.34
CA TRP A 238 7.92 -4.36 -5.64
C TRP A 238 7.87 -5.50 -6.66
N GLN A 239 8.94 -6.26 -6.79
CA GLN A 239 9.03 -7.34 -7.78
C GLN A 239 8.04 -8.44 -7.40
N ALA A 240 6.80 -8.31 -7.86
CA ALA A 240 5.81 -9.36 -7.88
C ALA A 240 5.70 -9.84 -9.33
N GLU A 241 6.19 -11.06 -9.54
CA GLU A 241 5.95 -11.91 -10.70
C GLU A 241 6.71 -11.52 -11.99
N THR A 242 7.59 -12.44 -12.38
CA THR A 242 8.12 -12.71 -13.72
C THR A 242 7.46 -11.91 -14.84
N LEU A 243 7.99 -10.72 -15.14
CA LEU A 243 7.78 -10.14 -16.47
C LEU A 243 8.58 -11.00 -17.46
N PRO A 244 7.99 -11.47 -18.57
CA PRO A 244 8.78 -12.03 -19.67
C PRO A 244 9.84 -10.99 -20.06
N GLU A 245 11.07 -11.47 -20.32
CA GLU A 245 12.34 -10.73 -20.44
C GLU A 245 12.40 -9.54 -21.44
N ASN A 246 11.28 -9.12 -22.01
CA ASN A 246 11.23 -8.19 -23.14
C ASN A 246 10.46 -6.88 -22.88
N ILE A 247 10.08 -6.56 -21.65
CA ILE A 247 9.52 -5.23 -21.32
C ILE A 247 10.58 -4.45 -20.56
N PRO A 248 11.07 -3.30 -21.07
CA PRO A 248 12.01 -2.48 -20.32
C PRO A 248 11.38 -2.15 -18.98
N SER A 249 12.04 -2.60 -17.92
CA SER A 249 11.73 -2.35 -16.52
C SER A 249 11.25 -0.91 -16.41
N SER A 250 10.01 -0.69 -15.99
CA SER A 250 9.47 0.66 -15.87
C SER A 250 10.42 1.45 -14.97
N SER A 251 11.25 2.29 -15.57
CA SER A 251 12.32 3.00 -14.89
C SER A 251 11.66 4.10 -14.06
N LEU A 252 11.19 3.72 -12.88
CA LEU A 252 10.90 4.70 -11.85
C LEU A 252 12.19 5.47 -11.65
N HIS A 253 12.15 6.76 -12.02
CA HIS A 253 13.33 7.61 -11.95
C HIS A 253 13.88 7.54 -10.52
N LEU A 254 15.19 7.34 -10.41
CA LEU A 254 15.91 7.26 -9.14
C LEU A 254 15.54 8.42 -8.18
N ASP A 255 15.21 9.58 -8.73
CA ASP A 255 14.75 10.75 -7.98
C ASP A 255 13.40 10.52 -7.30
N ARG A 256 12.45 9.83 -7.96
CA ARG A 256 11.15 9.50 -7.35
C ARG A 256 11.30 8.49 -6.21
N ILE A 257 12.16 7.48 -6.38
CA ILE A 257 12.48 6.53 -5.31
C ILE A 257 13.12 7.26 -4.12
N THR A 258 14.00 8.21 -4.40
CA THR A 258 14.63 9.04 -3.36
C THR A 258 13.60 9.89 -2.63
N THR A 259 12.65 10.52 -3.35
CA THR A 259 11.54 11.27 -2.75
C THR A 259 10.68 10.37 -1.86
N LEU A 260 10.30 9.17 -2.32
CA LEU A 260 9.53 8.22 -1.53
C LEU A 260 10.25 7.83 -0.23
N ALA A 261 11.55 7.53 -0.32
CA ALA A 261 12.37 7.19 0.84
C ALA A 261 12.52 8.36 1.81
N GLN A 262 12.74 9.57 1.29
CA GLN A 262 12.86 10.78 2.09
C GLN A 262 11.54 11.14 2.78
N ASP A 263 10.41 11.05 2.07
CA ASP A 263 9.09 11.33 2.61
C ASP A 263 8.70 10.32 3.72
N LEU A 264 9.05 9.04 3.53
CA LEU A 264 8.85 8.00 4.54
C LEU A 264 9.74 8.24 5.78
N ALA A 265 11.03 8.53 5.57
CA ALA A 265 11.97 8.85 6.65
C ALA A 265 11.55 10.10 7.44
N GLN A 266 11.04 11.11 6.75
CA GLN A 266 10.52 12.33 7.37
C GLN A 266 9.25 12.05 8.18
N ALA A 267 8.30 11.28 7.64
CA ALA A 267 7.09 10.90 8.37
C ALA A 267 7.43 10.10 9.64
N PHE A 268 8.40 9.18 9.56
CA PHE A 268 8.93 8.49 10.72
C PHE A 268 9.57 9.44 11.74
N SER A 269 10.38 10.39 11.29
CA SER A 269 11.03 11.37 12.18
C SER A 269 10.01 12.22 12.92
N THR A 270 8.95 12.68 12.24
CA THR A 270 7.83 13.40 12.87
C THR A 270 7.14 12.55 13.94
N LEU A 271 6.82 11.30 13.61
CA LEU A 271 6.25 10.35 14.57
C LEU A 271 7.17 10.15 15.78
N HIS A 272 8.47 9.93 15.55
CA HIS A 272 9.45 9.71 16.60
C HIS A 272 9.64 10.93 17.51
N GLN A 273 9.60 12.14 16.98
CA GLN A 273 9.71 13.38 17.76
C GLN A 273 8.46 13.63 18.61
N GLN A 274 7.28 13.34 18.07
CA GLN A 274 6.01 13.58 18.75
C GLN A 274 5.66 12.46 19.75
N CYS A 275 6.11 11.24 19.48
CA CYS A 275 5.90 10.11 20.37
C CYS A 275 7.12 9.99 21.29
N GLN A 276 7.02 10.48 22.53
CA GLN A 276 7.94 10.09 23.59
C GLN A 276 7.66 8.63 23.95
N ILE A 277 8.14 7.68 23.13
CA ILE A 277 7.86 6.24 23.22
C ILE A 277 8.08 5.72 24.66
N TRP A 278 9.02 6.30 25.40
CA TRP A 278 9.35 5.93 26.78
C TRP A 278 8.69 6.80 27.87
N GLY A 279 8.22 7.99 27.52
CA GLY A 279 7.43 8.84 28.44
C GLY A 279 5.95 8.44 28.49
N ALA A 280 5.40 8.03 27.33
CA ALA A 280 4.02 7.57 27.20
C ALA A 280 3.79 6.14 27.70
N LEU A 281 4.88 5.36 27.88
CA LEU A 281 4.88 4.00 28.41
C LEU A 281 4.24 3.85 29.80
N GLN A 282 4.17 4.96 30.56
CA GLN A 282 3.56 4.97 31.89
C GLN A 282 2.06 5.30 31.87
N THR A 283 1.53 5.85 30.77
CA THR A 283 0.16 6.39 30.70
C THR A 283 -0.72 5.71 29.66
N GLU A 284 -0.14 5.19 28.58
CA GLU A 284 -0.87 4.52 27.51
C GLU A 284 -0.57 3.02 27.54
N GLY A 285 -1.62 2.20 27.66
CA GLY A 285 -1.50 0.76 27.88
C GLY A 285 -0.62 0.02 26.87
N SER A 286 -0.07 -1.12 27.31
CA SER A 286 0.86 -1.99 26.58
C SER A 286 0.48 -2.25 25.11
N ASP A 287 -0.81 -2.37 24.82
CA ASP A 287 -1.31 -2.69 23.48
C ASP A 287 -1.11 -1.55 22.46
N HIS A 288 -1.20 -0.28 22.87
CA HIS A 288 -0.96 0.83 21.93
C HIS A 288 0.50 0.87 21.50
N LEU A 289 1.42 0.68 22.45
CA LEU A 289 2.85 0.59 22.17
C LEU A 289 3.17 -0.57 21.24
N THR A 290 2.49 -1.69 21.43
CA THR A 290 2.61 -2.86 20.56
C THR A 290 2.26 -2.50 19.11
N ALA A 291 1.08 -1.92 18.88
CA ALA A 291 0.68 -1.47 17.54
C ALA A 291 1.65 -0.43 16.96
N HIS A 292 2.17 0.45 17.80
CA HIS A 292 3.15 1.48 17.42
C HIS A 292 4.48 0.84 16.97
N PHE A 293 5.01 -0.12 17.71
CA PHE A 293 6.22 -0.85 17.30
C PHE A 293 5.99 -1.71 16.06
N ALA A 294 4.80 -2.26 15.87
CA ALA A 294 4.44 -2.94 14.62
C ALA A 294 4.51 -1.96 13.42
N LEU A 295 4.02 -0.73 13.56
CA LEU A 295 4.18 0.31 12.54
C LEU A 295 5.65 0.68 12.29
N ILE A 296 6.48 0.74 13.33
CA ILE A 296 7.93 0.96 13.19
C ILE A 296 8.59 -0.18 12.41
N LEU A 297 8.19 -1.44 12.65
CA LEU A 297 8.68 -2.60 11.88
C LEU A 297 8.29 -2.51 10.40
N VAL A 298 7.03 -2.17 10.10
CA VAL A 298 6.58 -1.94 8.72
C VAL A 298 7.42 -0.85 8.05
N THR A 299 7.65 0.25 8.76
CA THR A 299 8.45 1.39 8.27
C THR A 299 9.90 1.00 8.00
N GLN A 300 10.54 0.30 8.95
CA GLN A 300 11.90 -0.23 8.82
C GLN A 300 12.02 -1.06 7.54
N ARG A 301 11.07 -1.94 7.31
CA ARG A 301 11.10 -2.86 6.18
C ARG A 301 10.94 -2.15 4.83
N LEU A 302 10.04 -1.18 4.76
CA LEU A 302 9.87 -0.36 3.56
C LEU A 302 11.10 0.49 3.28
N LEU A 303 11.72 1.08 4.30
CA LEU A 303 12.99 1.81 4.17
C LEU A 303 14.12 0.88 3.71
N TYR A 304 14.21 -0.33 4.25
CA TYR A 304 15.17 -1.34 3.82
C TYR A 304 15.02 -1.64 2.32
N GLY A 305 13.81 -1.94 1.86
CA GLY A 305 13.53 -2.21 0.45
C GLY A 305 13.83 -1.02 -0.47
N LEU A 306 13.53 0.20 -0.03
CA LEU A 306 13.86 1.43 -0.77
C LEU A 306 15.37 1.68 -0.86
N LEU A 307 16.11 1.43 0.23
CA LEU A 307 17.57 1.59 0.26
C LEU A 307 18.26 0.53 -0.60
N GLN A 308 17.96 -0.75 -0.38
CA GLN A 308 18.64 -1.84 -1.06
C GLN A 308 18.15 -2.05 -2.49
N SER A 309 16.84 -2.26 -2.67
CA SER A 309 16.26 -2.58 -3.97
C SER A 309 15.97 -1.32 -4.81
N GLY A 310 15.70 -0.19 -4.16
CA GLY A 310 15.40 1.06 -4.86
C GLY A 310 16.65 1.87 -5.22
N LEU A 311 17.51 2.13 -4.24
CA LEU A 311 18.67 3.02 -4.37
C LEU A 311 19.99 2.27 -4.56
N GLY A 312 20.04 0.96 -4.33
CA GLY A 312 21.26 0.16 -4.45
C GLY A 312 22.31 0.49 -3.39
N VAL A 313 21.88 0.90 -2.20
CA VAL A 313 22.75 1.30 -1.08
C VAL A 313 22.48 0.44 0.15
N ILE A 314 23.47 0.35 1.03
CA ILE A 314 23.36 -0.40 2.28
C ILE A 314 22.36 0.30 3.20
N ALA A 315 21.48 -0.50 3.80
CA ALA A 315 20.62 -0.11 4.91
C ALA A 315 21.32 -0.50 6.22
N PRO A 316 21.97 0.44 6.92
CA PRO A 316 22.75 0.12 8.11
C PRO A 316 21.84 -0.22 9.29
N ASP A 317 22.26 -1.19 10.09
CA ASP A 317 21.54 -1.59 11.29
C ASP A 317 21.73 -0.59 12.45
N GLU A 318 22.84 0.15 12.41
CA GLU A 318 23.28 1.15 13.39
C GLU A 318 24.03 2.28 12.68
N LEU A 319 23.81 3.52 13.13
CA LEU A 319 24.48 4.75 12.68
C LEU A 319 24.67 5.71 13.85
#